data_AF-Q1EMN3-F1
#
_entry.id   AF-Q1EMN3-F1
#
_cell.length_a   1.000
_cell.length_b   1.000
_cell.length_c   1.000
_cell.angle_alpha   90.00
_cell.angle_beta   90.00
_cell.angle_gamma   90.00
#
_symmetry.space_group_name_H-M   'P 1'
#
loop_
_entity.id
_entity.type
_entity.pdbx_description
1 polymer ?
#
loop_
_entity_poly.entity_id
_entity_poly.type
_entity_poly.pdbx_seq_one_letter_code
_entity_poly.pdbx_strand_id
1 'polypeptide(L)'
;SIPVFFWHRTAYLQYEGFLPGEPGSYSVFIDRNEVKNGTSINKVLEGISGDKVREMRRNVIENIPKIVYAKTSQGLEGGMKDAFDVGVEKVLRRIKETKKEGL
;
A
#
# COMPACT_ATOMS: atom_id res chain seq x y z
N SER A 1 -9.66 -1.20 10.96
CA SER A 1 -8.26 -0.95 11.31
C SER A 1 -7.55 -0.25 10.16
N ILE A 2 -6.42 0.42 10.42
CA ILE A 2 -5.56 1.03 9.40
C ILE A 2 -4.10 0.57 9.65
N PRO A 3 -3.27 0.38 8.62
CA PRO A 3 -1.85 0.09 8.78
C PRO A 3 -1.11 1.19 9.54
N VAL A 4 -0.22 0.78 10.44
CA VAL A 4 0.76 1.64 11.10
C VAL A 4 2.14 1.10 10.77
N PHE A 5 2.98 1.93 10.15
CA PHE A 5 4.30 1.56 9.70
C PHE A 5 5.38 2.27 10.51
N PHE A 6 6.50 1.56 10.69
CA PHE A 6 7.65 2.07 11.46
C PHE A 6 8.95 2.16 10.64
N TRP A 7 8.95 1.66 9.41
CA TRP A 7 10.10 1.72 8.49
C TRP A 7 9.70 2.32 7.15
N HIS A 8 10.22 3.51 6.84
CA HIS A 8 9.82 4.25 5.65
C HIS A 8 10.08 3.49 4.36
N ARG A 9 11.28 2.90 4.23
CA ARG A 9 11.68 2.13 3.04
C ARG A 9 10.75 0.93 2.80
N THR A 10 10.42 0.19 3.86
CA THR A 10 9.52 -0.97 3.75
C THR A 10 8.08 -0.55 3.48
N ALA A 11 7.64 0.56 4.09
CA ALA A 11 6.28 1.06 3.96
C ALA A 11 5.97 1.59 2.56
N TYR A 12 6.91 2.30 1.93
CA TYR A 12 6.60 3.13 0.75
C TYR A 12 7.49 2.90 -0.47
N LEU A 13 8.66 2.28 -0.31
CA LEU A 13 9.61 2.11 -1.42
C LEU A 13 9.71 0.64 -1.88
N GLN A 14 9.58 -0.32 -0.98
CA GLN A 14 9.82 -1.73 -1.29
C GLN A 14 8.73 -2.36 -2.19
N TYR A 15 7.49 -1.90 -2.06
CA TYR A 15 6.33 -2.47 -2.77
C TYR A 15 5.68 -1.43 -3.69
N GLU A 16 6.50 -0.63 -4.36
CA GLU A 16 6.03 0.45 -5.21
C GLU A 16 5.02 -0.04 -6.26
N GLY A 17 3.91 0.71 -6.36
CA GLY A 17 2.77 0.44 -7.23
C GLY A 17 1.87 -0.73 -6.81
N PHE A 18 2.15 -1.41 -5.70
CA PHE A 18 1.21 -2.38 -5.10
C PHE A 18 0.40 -1.70 -4.00
N LEU A 19 1.02 -0.76 -3.28
CA LEU A 19 0.38 0.08 -2.28
C LEU A 19 -0.22 1.34 -2.93
N PRO A 20 -1.22 1.98 -2.28
CA PRO A 20 -1.78 3.25 -2.76
C PRO A 20 -0.69 4.33 -2.87
N GLY A 21 -0.79 5.18 -3.90
CA GLY A 21 0.27 6.13 -4.24
C GLY A 21 0.51 7.24 -3.21
N GLU A 22 -0.47 7.54 -2.37
CA GLU A 22 -0.38 8.56 -1.32
C GLU A 22 -0.25 7.88 0.07
N PRO A 23 0.96 7.79 0.67
CA PRO A 23 1.22 7.16 1.97
C PRO A 23 0.20 7.46 3.08
N GLY A 24 -0.10 8.75 3.28
CA GLY A 24 -1.01 9.23 4.32
C GLY A 24 -2.50 9.02 4.02
N SER A 25 -2.83 8.55 2.81
CA SER A 25 -4.21 8.25 2.43
C SER A 25 -4.71 6.93 2.99
N TYR A 26 -3.81 5.99 3.34
CA TYR A 26 -4.20 4.64 3.77
C TYR A 26 -3.47 4.17 5.03
N SER A 27 -2.43 4.86 5.47
CA SER A 27 -1.60 4.41 6.58
C SER A 27 -1.09 5.56 7.44
N VAL A 28 -0.61 5.21 8.64
CA VAL A 28 0.10 6.12 9.53
C VAL A 28 1.56 5.69 9.59
N PHE A 29 2.48 6.64 9.41
CA PHE A 29 3.90 6.41 9.64
C PHE A 29 4.30 7.00 10.98
N ILE A 30 5.03 6.23 11.78
CA ILE A 30 5.67 6.70 13.01
C ILE A 30 7.12 6.22 12.96
N ASP A 31 8.10 7.12 13.04
CA ASP A 31 9.49 6.68 12.90
C ASP A 31 9.86 5.73 14.04
N ARG A 32 10.50 4.61 13.72
CA ARG A 32 10.86 3.62 14.73
C ARG A 32 11.80 4.19 15.80
N ASN A 33 12.67 5.13 15.47
CA ASN A 33 13.53 5.77 16.46
C ASN A 33 12.71 6.69 17.38
N GLU A 34 11.67 7.36 16.88
CA GLU A 34 10.74 8.11 17.73
C GLU A 34 10.00 7.21 18.71
N VAL A 35 9.52 6.05 18.26
CA VAL A 35 8.89 5.04 19.13
C VAL A 35 9.86 4.57 20.20
N LYS A 36 11.10 4.24 19.81
CA LYS A 36 12.16 3.84 20.74
C LYS A 36 12.53 4.93 21.76
N ASN A 37 12.41 6.19 21.35
CA ASN A 37 12.70 7.36 22.18
C ASN A 37 11.49 7.76 23.06
N GLY A 38 10.44 6.95 23.11
CA GLY A 38 9.31 7.13 24.03
C GLY A 38 8.05 7.73 23.42
N THR A 39 7.99 7.90 22.10
CA THR A 39 6.75 8.33 21.43
C THR A 39 5.65 7.29 21.64
N SER A 40 4.54 7.72 22.23
CA SER A 40 3.39 6.85 22.45
C SER A 40 2.59 6.71 21.15
N ILE A 41 2.56 5.48 20.62
CA ILE A 41 1.77 5.14 19.43
C ILE A 41 0.29 5.48 19.65
N ASN A 42 -0.27 5.16 20.82
CA ASN A 42 -1.67 5.45 21.13
C ASN A 42 -1.97 6.94 21.06
N LYS A 43 -1.12 7.80 21.65
CA LYS A 43 -1.32 9.26 21.59
C LYS A 43 -1.29 9.80 20.16
N VAL A 44 -0.40 9.26 19.32
CA VAL A 44 -0.36 9.65 17.89
C VAL A 44 -1.67 9.26 17.20
N LEU A 45 -2.16 8.03 17.43
CA LEU A 45 -3.38 7.53 16.80
C LEU A 45 -4.66 8.22 17.32
N GLU A 46 -4.70 8.60 18.60
CA GLU A 46 -5.79 9.38 19.20
C GLU A 46 -5.93 10.78 18.58
N GLY A 47 -4.83 11.34 18.05
CA GLY A 47 -4.83 12.60 17.32
C GLY A 47 -5.49 12.54 15.93
N ILE A 48 -5.82 11.35 15.44
CA ILE A 48 -6.44 11.16 14.12
C ILE A 48 -7.95 11.08 14.28
N SER A 49 -8.67 11.93 13.56
CA SER A 49 -10.13 11.95 13.63
C SER A 49 -10.73 10.62 13.16
N GLY A 50 -11.87 10.24 13.75
CA GLY A 50 -12.60 9.05 13.33
C GLY A 50 -13.01 9.07 11.85
N ASP A 51 -13.32 10.25 11.30
CA ASP A 51 -13.59 10.42 9.87
C ASP A 51 -12.37 10.09 9.01
N LYS A 52 -11.18 10.57 9.41
CA LYS A 52 -9.96 10.27 8.66
C LYS A 52 -9.63 8.78 8.73
N VAL A 53 -9.84 8.14 9.88
CA VAL A 53 -9.67 6.68 10.02
C VAL A 53 -10.64 5.91 9.13
N ARG A 54 -11.90 6.38 8.97
CA ARG A 54 -12.88 5.78 8.05
C ARG A 54 -12.45 5.90 6.60
N GLU A 55 -11.98 7.08 6.19
CA GLU A 55 -11.46 7.34 4.85
C GLU A 55 -10.24 6.45 4.54
N MET A 56 -9.25 6.42 5.45
CA MET A 56 -8.08 5.56 5.31
C MET A 56 -8.45 4.09 5.17
N ARG A 57 -9.41 3.61 5.98
CA ARG A 57 -9.89 2.23 5.90
C ARG A 57 -10.56 1.91 4.57
N ARG A 58 -11.34 2.84 4.01
CA ARG A 58 -11.93 2.67 2.68
C ARG A 58 -10.84 2.49 1.63
N ASN A 59 -9.82 3.35 1.65
CA ASN A 59 -8.68 3.24 0.74
C ASN A 59 -7.92 1.91 0.91
N VAL A 60 -7.78 1.40 2.14
CA VAL A 60 -7.20 0.07 2.36
C VAL A 60 -8.06 -1.01 1.70
N ILE A 61 -9.37 -1.03 1.96
CA ILE A 61 -10.30 -2.04 1.42
C ILE A 61 -10.27 -2.08 -0.10
N GLU A 62 -10.31 -0.91 -0.75
CA GLU A 62 -10.26 -0.78 -2.21
C GLU A 62 -8.96 -1.30 -2.83
N ASN A 63 -7.87 -1.36 -2.06
CA ASN A 63 -6.56 -1.80 -2.56
C ASN A 63 -6.16 -3.21 -2.10
N ILE A 64 -6.94 -3.88 -1.24
CA ILE A 64 -6.71 -5.28 -0.84
C ILE A 64 -6.51 -6.20 -2.05
N PRO A 65 -7.37 -6.17 -3.10
CA PRO A 65 -7.22 -7.05 -4.26
C PRO A 65 -5.82 -7.03 -4.88
N LYS A 66 -5.20 -5.85 -4.97
CA LYS A 66 -3.91 -5.64 -5.63
C LYS A 66 -2.73 -6.24 -4.86
N ILE A 67 -2.90 -6.58 -3.58
CA ILE A 67 -1.82 -7.07 -2.70
C ILE A 67 -2.03 -8.52 -2.24
N VAL A 68 -3.13 -9.15 -2.64
CA VAL A 68 -3.42 -10.56 -2.36
C VAL A 68 -3.42 -11.37 -3.65
N TYR A 69 -3.06 -12.65 -3.55
CA TYR A 69 -3.18 -13.57 -4.67
C TYR A 69 -4.57 -14.19 -4.66
N ALA A 70 -5.16 -14.35 -5.85
CA ALA A 70 -6.38 -15.13 -6.00
C ALA A 70 -6.10 -16.59 -5.67
N LYS A 71 -7.05 -17.23 -4.97
CA LYS A 71 -6.92 -18.63 -4.56
C LYS A 71 -7.28 -19.62 -5.69
N THR A 72 -8.08 -19.19 -6.66
CA THR A 72 -8.63 -20.05 -7.71
C THR A 72 -8.15 -19.60 -9.09
N SER A 73 -8.22 -20.51 -10.06
CA SER A 73 -7.92 -20.21 -11.47
C SER A 73 -8.88 -19.19 -12.10
N GLN A 74 -9.97 -18.86 -11.42
CA GLN A 74 -10.97 -17.88 -11.88
C GLN A 74 -10.63 -16.43 -11.48
N GLY A 75 -9.58 -16.21 -10.69
CA GLY A 75 -9.21 -14.89 -10.21
C GLY A 75 -10.06 -14.41 -9.02
N LEU A 76 -10.03 -13.11 -8.75
CA LEU A 76 -10.91 -12.47 -7.76
C LEU A 76 -12.29 -12.18 -8.38
N GLU A 77 -13.32 -12.06 -7.54
CA GLU A 77 -14.68 -11.75 -7.99
C GLU A 77 -14.75 -10.45 -8.83
N GLY A 78 -15.66 -10.43 -9.80
CA GLY A 78 -15.90 -9.23 -10.62
C GLY A 78 -14.76 -8.86 -11.58
N GLY A 79 -13.82 -9.77 -11.86
CA GLY A 79 -12.69 -9.50 -12.74
C GLY A 79 -11.66 -8.55 -12.12
N MET A 80 -11.62 -8.45 -10.79
CA MET A 80 -10.60 -7.69 -10.09
C MET A 80 -9.21 -8.31 -10.31
N LYS A 81 -8.24 -7.45 -10.60
CA LYS A 81 -6.83 -7.85 -10.73
C LYS A 81 -6.25 -8.16 -9.36
N ASP A 82 -5.56 -9.29 -9.28
CA ASP A 82 -4.86 -9.71 -8.08
C ASP A 82 -3.40 -9.22 -8.08
N ALA A 83 -2.63 -9.61 -7.05
CA ALA A 83 -1.22 -9.26 -6.95
C ALA A 83 -0.36 -9.82 -8.10
N PHE A 84 -0.71 -10.99 -8.66
CA PHE A 84 0.00 -11.55 -9.80
C PHE A 84 -0.25 -10.72 -11.06
N ASP A 85 -1.52 -10.42 -11.35
CA ASP A 85 -1.91 -9.61 -12.51
C ASP A 85 -1.20 -8.25 -12.49
N VAL A 86 -1.26 -7.57 -11.33
CA VAL A 86 -0.60 -6.26 -11.14
C VAL A 86 0.92 -6.36 -11.30
N GLY A 87 1.53 -7.45 -10.84
CA GLY A 87 2.96 -7.70 -10.98
C GLY A 87 3.38 -7.86 -12.45
N VAL A 88 2.67 -8.70 -13.20
CA VAL A 88 2.94 -8.95 -14.63
C VAL A 88 2.78 -7.66 -15.44
N GLU A 89 1.71 -6.90 -15.21
CA GLU A 89 1.47 -5.64 -15.92
C GLU A 89 2.59 -4.63 -15.73
N LYS A 90 3.13 -4.50 -14.52
CA LYS A 90 4.27 -3.60 -14.26
C LYS A 90 5.54 -4.04 -14.97
N VAL A 91 5.85 -5.34 -14.97
CA VAL A 91 7.03 -5.87 -15.67
C VAL A 91 6.91 -5.58 -17.16
N LEU A 92 5.74 -5.85 -17.76
CA LEU A 92 5.47 -5.56 -19.16
C LEU A 92 5.57 -4.06 -19.48
N ARG A 93 5.07 -3.19 -18.59
CA ARG A 93 5.19 -1.73 -18.73
C ARG A 93 6.66 -1.29 -18.74
N ARG A 94 7.46 -1.77 -17.79
CA ARG A 94 8.88 -1.45 -17.69
C ARG A 94 9.65 -1.86 -18.96
N ILE A 95 9.37 -3.04 -19.52
CA ILE A 95 9.98 -3.50 -20.78
C ILE A 95 9.65 -2.55 -21.93
N LYS A 96 8.39 -2.07 -22.01
CA LYS A 96 7.97 -1.12 -23.06
C LYS A 96 8.66 0.24 -22.90
N GLU A 97 8.81 0.73 -21.67
CA GLU A 97 9.50 1.99 -21.37
C GLU A 97 10.97 1.91 -21.77
N THR A 98 11.69 0.85 -21.35
CA THR A 98 13.09 0.64 -21.74
C THR A 98 13.29 0.54 -23.26
N LYS A 99 12.36 -0.11 -23.97
CA LYS A 99 12.41 -0.16 -25.45
C LYS A 99 12.21 1.21 -26.12
N LYS A 100 11.45 2.11 -25.50
CA LYS A 100 11.24 3.47 -26.01
C LYS A 100 12.42 4.40 -25.73
N GLU A 101 13.12 4.20 -24.62
CA GLU A 101 14.31 4.98 -24.24
C GLU A 101 15.58 4.58 -24.99
N GLY A 102 15.63 3.35 -25.52
CA GLY A 102 16.72 2.87 -26.38
C GLY A 102 16.55 3.16 -27.88
N LEU A 103 15.53 3.95 -28.25
CA LEU A 103 15.26 4.49 -29.59
C LEU A 103 15.46 6.01 -29.56
#